data_AF-A0A9P6B141-F1
#
_entry.id   AF-A0A9P6B141-F1
#
_cell.length_a   1.000
_cell.length_b   1.000
_cell.length_c   1.000
_cell.angle_alpha   90.00
_cell.angle_beta   90.00
_cell.angle_gamma   90.00
#
_symmetry.space_group_name_H-M   'P 1'
#
loop_
_entity.id
_entity.type
_entity.pdbx_description
1 polymer ?
#
loop_
_entity_poly.entity_id
_entity_poly.type
_entity_poly.pdbx_seq_one_letter_code
_entity_poly.pdbx_strand_id
1 'polypeptide(L)'
;MTHSLSLYDISRAPGIAANMSHVATAGEVNGYILEKLGNALQGTKIVIIAAGVPQKPNIAWVDLFNTNVPIIRDLTQAIGEDTPEAHILITSDPVNSTISIVTEVLKKASKFNPAKVW
;
A
#
# COMPACT_ATOMS: atom_id res chain seq x y z
N MET A 1 1.28 -8.67 -23.16
CA MET A 1 1.53 -8.17 -21.80
C MET A 1 0.33 -8.50 -20.96
N THR A 2 0.45 -9.46 -20.05
CA THR A 2 -0.58 -9.73 -19.03
C THR A 2 -0.35 -8.75 -17.89
N HIS A 3 -1.39 -7.98 -17.56
CA HIS A 3 -1.37 -7.08 -16.41
C HIS A 3 -1.96 -7.86 -15.22
N SER A 4 -1.44 -7.67 -14.01
CA SER A 4 -1.94 -8.33 -12.80
C SER A 4 -2.29 -7.30 -11.73
N LEU A 5 -3.27 -7.66 -10.89
CA LEU A 5 -3.70 -6.91 -9.72
C LEU A 5 -3.48 -7.76 -8.47
N SER A 6 -2.60 -7.31 -7.59
CA SER A 6 -2.38 -7.91 -6.29
C SER A 6 -3.12 -7.10 -5.22
N LEU A 7 -4.11 -7.71 -4.57
CA LEU A 7 -4.77 -7.15 -3.40
C LEU A 7 -4.08 -7.66 -2.14
N TYR A 8 -3.80 -6.77 -1.20
CA TYR A 8 -3.24 -7.11 0.09
C TYR A 8 -4.08 -6.48 1.21
N ASP A 9 -4.38 -7.27 2.23
CA ASP A 9 -5.08 -6.83 3.44
C ASP A 9 -4.74 -7.78 4.58
N ILE A 10 -4.92 -7.35 5.83
CA ILE A 10 -4.69 -8.20 7.00
C ILE A 10 -5.56 -9.48 7.02
N SER A 11 -6.70 -9.51 6.31
CA SER A 11 -7.58 -10.69 6.33
C SER A 11 -8.40 -10.95 5.07
N ARG A 12 -8.97 -9.94 4.40
CA ARG A 12 -10.08 -10.17 3.44
C ARG A 12 -9.67 -10.28 1.97
N ALA A 13 -8.41 -10.00 1.66
CA ALA A 13 -7.93 -9.87 0.28
C ALA A 13 -8.23 -11.08 -0.63
N PRO A 14 -8.07 -12.36 -0.21
CA PRO A 14 -8.36 -13.51 -1.08
C PRO A 14 -9.81 -13.57 -1.56
N GLY A 15 -10.78 -13.29 -0.67
CA GLY A 15 -12.20 -13.29 -1.02
C GLY A 15 -12.57 -12.13 -1.94
N ILE A 16 -11.96 -10.95 -1.73
CA ILE A 16 -12.16 -9.79 -2.61
C ILE A 16 -11.54 -10.05 -3.98
N ALA A 17 -10.35 -10.65 -4.04
CA ALA A 17 -9.70 -11.03 -5.29
C ALA A 17 -10.55 -12.03 -6.08
N ALA A 18 -11.11 -13.05 -5.42
CA ALA A 18 -12.02 -14.00 -6.06
C ALA A 18 -13.25 -13.29 -6.65
N ASN A 19 -13.87 -12.37 -5.91
CA ASN A 19 -15.00 -11.58 -6.41
C ASN A 19 -14.60 -10.71 -7.63
N MET A 20 -13.45 -10.03 -7.57
CA MET A 20 -12.96 -9.19 -8.67
C MET A 20 -12.55 -10.02 -9.91
N SER A 21 -12.10 -11.26 -9.72
CA SER A 21 -11.73 -12.15 -10.84
C SER A 21 -12.91 -12.55 -11.73
N HIS A 22 -14.15 -12.36 -11.27
CA HIS A 22 -15.35 -12.59 -12.08
C HIS A 22 -15.60 -11.48 -13.12
N VAL A 23 -14.93 -10.34 -13.03
CA VAL A 23 -15.03 -9.28 -14.03
C VAL A 23 -14.27 -9.71 -15.29
N ALA A 24 -14.97 -9.76 -16.43
CA ALA A 24 -14.44 -10.22 -17.72
C ALA A 24 -13.40 -9.26 -18.33
N THR A 25 -12.24 -9.15 -17.68
CA THR A 25 -11.06 -8.39 -18.10
C THR A 25 -9.86 -9.34 -18.23
N ALA A 26 -8.87 -8.95 -19.04
CA ALA A 26 -7.73 -9.82 -19.36
C ALA A 26 -6.66 -9.90 -18.26
N GLY A 27 -6.92 -9.37 -17.05
CA GLY A 27 -5.94 -9.28 -15.96
C GLY A 27 -6.14 -10.34 -14.88
N GLU A 28 -5.03 -10.87 -14.35
CA GLU A 28 -5.07 -11.79 -13.21
C GLU A 28 -5.27 -11.01 -11.91
N VAL A 29 -6.15 -11.48 -11.04
CA VAL A 29 -6.39 -10.87 -9.72
C VAL A 29 -5.99 -11.86 -8.63
N ASN A 30 -5.04 -11.46 -7.80
CA ASN A 30 -4.51 -12.27 -6.69
C ASN A 30 -4.78 -11.55 -5.36
N GLY A 31 -5.09 -12.32 -4.31
CA GLY A 31 -5.32 -11.79 -2.97
C GLY A 31 -4.37 -12.38 -1.94
N TYR A 32 -3.73 -11.52 -1.16
CA TYR A 32 -2.69 -11.86 -0.20
C TYR A 32 -3.05 -11.35 1.20
N ILE A 33 -2.87 -12.21 2.20
CA ILE A 33 -3.04 -11.86 3.62
C ILE A 33 -1.74 -11.35 4.23
N LEU A 34 -1.80 -10.90 5.49
CA LEU A 34 -0.71 -10.26 6.24
C LEU A 34 0.66 -10.94 6.05
N GLU A 35 0.74 -12.27 6.17
CA GLU A 35 1.98 -13.03 6.08
C GLU A 35 2.56 -13.14 4.66
N LYS A 36 1.85 -12.60 3.66
CA LYS A 36 2.14 -12.72 2.24
C LYS A 36 2.35 -11.36 1.55
N LEU A 37 2.69 -10.31 2.31
CA LEU A 37 2.99 -8.99 1.75
C LEU A 37 4.06 -9.04 0.65
N GLY A 38 5.18 -9.76 0.87
CA GLY A 38 6.24 -9.85 -0.14
C GLY A 38 5.80 -10.51 -1.44
N ASN A 39 4.88 -11.49 -1.37
CA ASN A 39 4.26 -12.07 -2.57
C ASN A 39 3.40 -11.04 -3.34
N ALA A 40 2.72 -10.13 -2.63
CA ALA A 40 1.94 -9.06 -3.25
C ALA A 40 2.83 -7.98 -3.90
N LEU A 41 4.04 -7.77 -3.38
CA LEU A 41 4.99 -6.75 -3.86
C LEU A 41 5.89 -7.23 -5.00
N GLN A 42 6.08 -8.54 -5.14
CA GLN A 42 7.03 -9.10 -6.11
C GLN A 42 6.72 -8.65 -7.55
N GLY A 43 7.66 -7.89 -8.13
CA GLY A 43 7.56 -7.42 -9.51
C GLY A 43 6.58 -6.26 -9.73
N THR A 44 5.93 -5.77 -8.67
CA THR A 44 4.94 -4.69 -8.72
C THR A 44 5.54 -3.38 -9.23
N LYS A 45 4.87 -2.72 -10.17
CA LYS A 45 5.32 -1.45 -10.76
C LYS A 45 4.64 -0.22 -10.16
N ILE A 46 3.44 -0.41 -9.62
CA ILE A 46 2.63 0.62 -9.01
C ILE A 46 2.03 0.03 -7.74
N VAL A 47 2.25 0.69 -6.61
CA VAL A 47 1.68 0.34 -5.30
C VAL A 47 0.73 1.46 -4.89
N ILE A 48 -0.52 1.13 -4.57
CA ILE A 48 -1.50 2.07 -4.04
C ILE A 48 -1.70 1.75 -2.56
N ILE A 49 -1.37 2.70 -1.69
CA ILE A 49 -1.55 2.58 -0.25
C ILE A 49 -2.86 3.27 0.14
N ALA A 50 -3.90 2.46 0.31
CA ALA A 50 -5.20 2.85 0.85
C ALA A 50 -5.44 2.28 2.27
N ALA A 51 -4.39 1.75 2.90
CA ALA A 51 -4.46 1.13 4.21
C ALA A 51 -4.54 2.19 5.31
N GLY A 52 -5.52 2.06 6.19
CA GLY A 52 -5.70 2.95 7.32
C GLY A 52 -7.14 2.97 7.80
N VAL A 53 -7.36 3.63 8.92
CA VAL A 53 -8.70 3.94 9.41
C VAL A 53 -9.18 5.20 8.71
N PRO A 54 -10.43 5.26 8.21
CA PRO A 54 -10.97 6.47 7.60
C PRO A 54 -11.26 7.54 8.66
N GLN A 55 -11.16 8.80 8.28
CA GLN A 55 -11.57 9.91 9.14
C GLN A 55 -13.08 9.80 9.45
N LYS A 56 -13.44 9.89 10.74
CA LYS A 56 -14.84 9.96 11.20
C LYS A 56 -15.03 11.19 12.08
N PRO A 57 -16.23 11.79 12.13
CA PRO A 57 -16.50 13.00 12.91
C PRO A 57 -16.15 12.91 14.40
N ASN A 58 -16.12 11.70 14.95
CA ASN A 58 -15.88 11.42 16.36
C ASN A 58 -14.44 10.98 16.69
N ILE A 59 -13.53 10.96 15.70
CA ILE A 59 -12.12 10.59 15.90
C ILE A 59 -11.28 11.86 15.86
N ALA A 60 -10.47 12.09 16.90
CA ALA A 60 -9.55 13.21 16.89
C ALA A 60 -8.46 12.97 15.83
N TRP A 61 -8.01 14.05 15.19
CA TRP A 61 -7.01 13.97 14.13
C TRP A 61 -5.70 13.29 14.59
N VAL A 62 -5.32 13.49 15.85
CA VAL A 62 -4.14 12.85 16.45
C VAL A 62 -4.29 11.33 16.57
N ASP A 63 -5.49 10.83 16.86
CA ASP A 63 -5.74 9.38 16.99
C ASP A 63 -5.71 8.70 15.61
N LEU A 64 -6.25 9.39 14.60
CA LEU A 64 -6.16 8.97 13.20
C LEU A 64 -4.68 8.87 12.76
N PHE A 65 -3.89 9.90 13.05
CA PHE A 65 -2.47 9.93 12.76
C PHE A 65 -1.72 8.79 13.48
N ASN A 66 -1.93 8.62 14.78
CA ASN A 66 -1.28 7.59 15.59
C ASN A 66 -1.62 6.16 15.12
N THR A 67 -2.81 5.97 14.54
CA THR A 67 -3.23 4.68 13.99
C THR A 67 -2.61 4.42 12.62
N ASN A 68 -2.63 5.40 11.72
CA ASN A 68 -2.23 5.19 10.33
C ASN A 68 -0.70 5.23 10.14
N VAL A 69 0.04 6.00 10.95
CA VAL A 69 1.50 6.15 10.79
C VAL A 69 2.26 4.82 10.89
N PRO A 70 2.06 3.95 11.89
CA PRO A 70 2.72 2.66 11.95
C PRO A 70 2.41 1.79 10.73
N ILE A 71 1.15 1.78 10.27
CA ILE A 71 0.71 1.00 9.10
C ILE A 71 1.47 1.47 7.85
N ILE A 72 1.48 2.79 7.58
CA ILE A 72 2.17 3.37 6.42
C ILE A 72 3.68 3.13 6.50
N ARG A 73 4.29 3.27 7.68
CA ARG A 73 5.71 3.01 7.88
C ARG A 73 6.07 1.57 7.52
N ASP A 74 5.33 0.61 8.05
CA ASP A 74 5.65 -0.82 7.90
C ASP A 74 5.44 -1.27 6.44
N LEU A 75 4.37 -0.80 5.79
CA LEU A 75 4.15 -1.02 4.35
C LEU A 75 5.26 -0.38 3.50
N THR A 76 5.67 0.84 3.82
CA THR A 76 6.74 1.53 3.08
C THR A 76 8.07 0.83 3.22
N GLN A 77 8.38 0.29 4.40
CA GLN A 77 9.60 -0.48 4.61
C GLN A 77 9.62 -1.71 3.70
N ALA A 78 8.54 -2.50 3.67
CA ALA A 78 8.43 -3.66 2.78
C ALA A 78 8.53 -3.27 1.30
N ILE A 79 7.91 -2.16 0.89
CA ILE A 79 8.02 -1.65 -0.50
C ILE A 79 9.47 -1.31 -0.85
N GLY A 80 10.20 -0.64 0.05
CA GLY A 80 11.60 -0.28 -0.16
C GLY A 80 12.54 -1.49 -0.23
N GLU A 81 12.18 -2.59 0.44
CA GLU A 81 12.93 -3.86 0.43
C GLU A 81 12.63 -4.70 -0.82
N ASP A 82 11.34 -4.94 -1.11
CA ASP A 82 10.90 -5.90 -2.12
C ASP A 82 10.74 -5.29 -3.52
N THR A 83 10.34 -4.02 -3.62
CA THR A 83 10.06 -3.35 -4.91
C THR A 83 10.38 -1.85 -4.91
N PRO A 84 11.63 -1.46 -4.62
CA PRO A 84 12.02 -0.05 -4.50
C PRO A 84 11.83 0.78 -5.77
N GLU A 85 11.70 0.11 -6.93
CA GLU A 85 11.50 0.77 -8.22
C GLU A 85 10.03 1.08 -8.54
N ALA A 86 9.08 0.66 -7.70
CA ALA A 86 7.66 0.92 -7.92
C ALA A 86 7.30 2.40 -7.70
N HIS A 87 6.29 2.87 -8.43
CA HIS A 87 5.58 4.10 -8.08
C HIS A 87 4.69 3.84 -6.88
N ILE A 88 4.74 4.70 -5.87
CA ILE A 88 3.95 4.60 -4.65
C ILE A 88 2.93 5.74 -4.67
N LEU A 89 1.65 5.39 -4.66
CA LEU A 89 0.52 6.33 -4.61
C LEU A 89 -0.14 6.23 -3.24
N ILE A 90 -0.21 7.34 -2.52
CA ILE A 90 -0.68 7.36 -1.13
C ILE A 90 -2.06 8.02 -1.10
N THR A 91 -3.06 7.25 -0.71
CA THR A 91 -4.45 7.74 -0.53
C THR A 91 -4.87 7.75 0.93
N SER A 92 -3.97 7.30 1.81
CA SER A 92 -4.26 7.12 3.23
C SER A 92 -4.17 8.44 3.97
N ASP A 93 -5.23 8.77 4.71
CA ASP A 93 -5.30 9.99 5.50
C ASP A 93 -4.39 9.96 6.73
N PRO A 94 -3.89 11.11 7.19
CA PRO A 94 -3.91 12.40 6.49
C PRO A 94 -2.77 12.48 5.45
N VAL A 95 -3.12 12.69 4.16
CA VAL A 95 -2.17 12.62 3.03
C VAL A 95 -0.91 13.48 3.23
N ASN A 96 -1.07 14.71 3.73
CA ASN A 96 0.06 15.63 3.96
C ASN A 96 1.09 15.07 4.95
N SER A 97 0.66 14.26 5.92
CA SER A 97 1.57 13.68 6.89
C SER A 97 2.07 12.31 6.42
N THR A 98 1.23 11.50 5.79
CA THR A 98 1.62 10.16 5.31
C THR A 98 2.67 10.24 4.20
N ILE A 99 2.60 11.23 3.29
CA ILE A 99 3.65 11.45 2.28
C ILE A 99 5.03 11.75 2.88
N SER A 100 5.06 12.49 4.00
CA SER A 100 6.29 12.78 4.73
C SER A 100 6.85 11.50 5.38
N ILE A 101 5.99 10.65 5.94
CA ILE A 101 6.41 9.37 6.51
C ILE A 101 7.01 8.46 5.43
N VAL A 102 6.32 8.30 4.29
CA VAL A 102 6.82 7.47 3.18
C VAL A 102 8.20 7.96 2.72
N THR A 103 8.32 9.27 2.52
CA THR A 103 9.57 9.91 2.10
C THR A 103 10.72 9.63 3.08
N GLU A 104 10.50 9.82 4.38
CA GLU A 104 11.56 9.65 5.38
C GLU A 104 11.95 8.18 5.59
N VAL A 105 10.99 7.24 5.50
CA VAL A 105 11.30 5.80 5.55
C VAL A 105 12.17 5.40 4.37
N LEU A 106 11.81 5.81 3.15
CA LEU A 106 12.60 5.49 1.95
C LEU A 106 13.98 6.18 1.96
N LYS A 107 14.09 7.41 2.47
CA LYS A 107 15.38 8.09 2.63
C LYS A 107 16.30 7.33 3.57
N LYS A 108 15.78 6.87 4.72
CA LYS A 108 16.54 6.05 5.68
C LYS A 108 17.02 4.74 5.07
N ALA A 109 16.23 4.14 4.19
CA ALA A 109 16.60 2.93 3.45
C ALA A 109 17.52 3.20 2.23
N SER A 110 17.86 4.46 1.93
CA SER A 110 18.57 4.87 0.70
C SER A 110 17.86 4.43 -0.59
N LYS A 111 16.52 4.42 -0.59
CA LYS A 111 15.65 4.03 -1.72
C LYS A 111 14.74 5.15 -2.22
N PHE A 112 14.83 6.35 -1.65
CA PHE A 112 13.93 7.44 -2.01
C PHE A 112 14.21 7.97 -3.43
N ASN A 113 13.16 8.01 -4.24
CA ASN A 113 13.15 8.69 -5.52
C ASN A 113 11.93 9.64 -5.57
N PRO A 114 12.13 10.98 -5.62
CA PRO A 114 11.02 11.94 -5.58
C PRO A 114 10.09 11.84 -6.80
N ALA A 115 10.53 11.26 -7.92
CA ALA A 115 9.66 11.06 -9.09
C ALA A 115 8.73 9.84 -8.96
N LYS A 116 8.85 9.07 -7.87
CA LYS A 116 8.12 7.81 -7.66
C LYS A 116 7.17 7.84 -6.46
N VAL A 117 7.09 8.92 -5.69
CA VAL A 117 6.20 9.06 -4.53
C VAL A 117 5.14 10.12 -4.83
N TRP A 118 3.86 9.74 -4.75
CA TRP A 118 2.69 10.52 -5.19
C TRP A 118 1.60 10.53 -4.12
#